data_AF-A0A5K0YSI5-F1
#
_entry.id   AF-A0A5K0YSI5-F1
#
_cell.length_a   1.000
_cell.length_b   1.000
_cell.length_c   1.000
_cell.angle_alpha   90.00
_cell.angle_beta   90.00
_cell.angle_gamma   90.00
#
_symmetry.space_group_name_H-M   'P 1'
#
loop_
_entity.id
_entity.type
_entity.pdbx_description
1 polymer ?
#
loop_
_entity_poly.entity_id
_entity_poly.type
_entity_poly.pdbx_seq_one_letter_code
_entity_poly.pdbx_strand_id
1 'polypeptide(L)'
;MDADGLIARLEKLETDGLRHDFSAFFQPLLQYQAGKKKKRKATAKNNGLAAEDSQIRALAKQFLPILSRLLKLCPNLLSSPSTDADARSRALVLFQIFEMTLDCFDCVSPCLDGKPFQVDLQRYRLVLRLEGWKFHDNARKQCYLILGRLRSHVFSSEIEPMGSEEDSPSLFPDKAATCDPELALLVVEIVASIVRCTFKSKCKEMKEYDKILILIEQVCPWL
;
A
#
# COMPACT_ATOMS: atom_id res chain seq x y z
N MET A 1 8.98 0.92 -25.04
CA MET A 1 10.08 0.78 -24.07
C MET A 1 9.88 -0.52 -23.33
N ASP A 2 10.91 -1.34 -23.18
CA ASP A 2 10.83 -2.64 -22.51
C ASP A 2 11.09 -2.53 -21.00
N ALA A 3 10.90 -3.65 -20.29
CA ALA A 3 11.07 -3.73 -18.85
C ALA A 3 12.50 -3.36 -18.42
N ASP A 4 13.52 -3.88 -19.12
CA ASP A 4 14.91 -3.66 -18.75
C ASP A 4 15.37 -2.23 -19.00
N GLY A 5 14.90 -1.58 -20.08
CA GLY A 5 15.17 -0.17 -20.31
C GLY A 5 14.58 0.72 -19.21
N LEU A 6 13.37 0.43 -18.73
CA LEU A 6 12.75 1.18 -17.63
C LEU A 6 13.54 1.04 -16.33
N ILE A 7 14.00 -0.17 -16.02
CA ILE A 7 14.81 -0.40 -14.83
C ILE A 7 16.17 0.29 -14.94
N ALA A 8 16.82 0.22 -16.10
CA ALA A 8 18.12 0.88 -16.30
C ALA A 8 18.03 2.40 -16.09
N ARG A 9 16.95 3.04 -16.56
CA ARG A 9 16.70 4.47 -16.30
C ARG A 9 16.45 4.76 -14.82
N LEU A 10 15.70 3.89 -14.15
CA LEU A 10 15.44 4.00 -12.71
C LEU A 10 16.74 3.89 -11.89
N GLU A 11 17.61 2.94 -12.23
CA GLU A 11 18.93 2.74 -11.60
C GLU A 11 19.85 3.96 -11.81
N LYS A 12 19.77 4.62 -12.97
CA LYS A 12 20.49 5.87 -13.27
C LYS A 12 19.85 7.13 -12.70
N LEU A 13 18.68 7.02 -12.06
CA LEU A 13 17.90 8.14 -11.53
C LEU A 13 17.51 9.18 -12.60
N GLU A 14 17.30 8.73 -13.85
CA GLU A 14 16.83 9.55 -14.96
C GLU A 14 15.31 9.73 -14.89
N THR A 15 14.85 10.69 -14.07
CA THR A 15 13.43 10.80 -13.67
C THR A 15 12.51 11.47 -14.70
N ASP A 16 13.05 12.11 -15.73
CA ASP A 16 12.27 12.87 -16.70
C ASP A 16 11.31 11.97 -17.48
N GLY A 17 10.00 12.19 -17.33
CA GLY A 17 8.97 11.34 -17.95
C GLY A 17 8.91 9.90 -17.42
N LEU A 18 9.81 9.49 -16.51
CA LEU A 18 9.95 8.08 -16.10
C LEU A 18 8.66 7.52 -15.49
N ARG A 19 7.96 8.32 -14.68
CA ARG A 19 6.66 7.95 -14.11
C ARG A 19 5.62 7.65 -15.20
N HIS A 20 5.58 8.48 -16.25
CA HIS A 20 4.66 8.30 -17.36
C HIS A 20 4.97 7.00 -18.09
N ASP A 21 6.25 6.69 -18.31
CA ASP A 21 6.66 5.48 -19.01
C ASP A 21 6.33 4.21 -18.20
N PHE A 22 6.52 4.22 -16.87
CA PHE A 22 6.04 3.15 -16.00
C PHE A 22 4.52 3.03 -16.02
N SER A 23 3.79 4.15 -16.00
CA SER A 23 2.33 4.14 -16.08
C SER A 23 1.82 3.56 -17.39
N ALA A 24 2.47 3.87 -18.51
CA ALA A 24 2.16 3.32 -19.82
C ALA A 24 2.48 1.81 -19.87
N PHE A 25 3.62 1.40 -19.30
CA PHE A 25 4.02 0.01 -19.23
C PHE A 25 3.07 -0.85 -18.38
N PHE A 26 2.63 -0.35 -17.22
CA PHE A 26 1.69 -1.05 -16.34
C PHE A 26 0.22 -0.86 -16.71
N GLN A 27 -0.08 -0.13 -17.78
CA GLN A 27 -1.45 0.17 -18.21
C GLN A 27 -2.37 -1.07 -18.26
N PRO A 28 -1.94 -2.25 -18.74
CA PRO A 28 -2.79 -3.45 -18.74
C PRO A 28 -3.26 -3.87 -17.33
N LEU A 29 -2.39 -3.81 -16.32
CA LEU A 29 -2.74 -4.12 -14.93
C LEU A 29 -3.64 -3.04 -14.32
N LEU A 30 -3.33 -1.77 -14.58
CA LEU A 30 -4.11 -0.63 -14.09
C LEU A 30 -5.54 -0.65 -14.64
N GLN A 31 -5.71 -1.00 -15.92
CA GLN A 31 -7.02 -1.16 -16.55
C GLN A 31 -7.80 -2.33 -15.96
N TYR A 32 -7.16 -3.48 -15.73
CA TYR A 32 -7.80 -4.63 -15.09
C TYR A 32 -8.33 -4.27 -13.70
N GLN A 33 -7.53 -3.56 -12.90
CA GLN A 33 -7.90 -3.10 -11.56
C GLN A 33 -9.10 -2.12 -11.60
N ALA A 34 -9.10 -1.18 -12.55
CA ALA A 34 -10.21 -0.25 -12.75
C ALA A 34 -11.51 -0.96 -13.16
N GLY A 35 -11.40 -2.01 -14.00
CA GLY A 35 -12.52 -2.86 -14.40
C GLY A 35 -13.17 -3.59 -13.22
N LYS A 36 -12.38 -4.15 -12.30
CA LYS A 36 -12.90 -4.79 -11.07
C LYS A 36 -13.68 -3.83 -10.19
N LYS A 37 -13.21 -2.59 -10.02
CA LYS A 37 -13.91 -1.57 -9.23
C LYS A 37 -15.29 -1.22 -9.81
N LYS A 38 -15.43 -1.23 -11.14
CA LYS A 38 -16.73 -1.00 -11.81
C LYS A 38 -17.68 -2.19 -11.68
N LYS A 39 -17.19 -3.43 -11.82
CA LYS A 39 -18.04 -4.64 -11.71
C LYS A 39 -18.59 -4.88 -10.30
N ARG A 40 -17.88 -4.48 -9.24
CA ARG A 40 -18.42 -4.53 -7.86
C ARG A 40 -19.72 -3.73 -7.66
N LYS A 41 -20.09 -2.85 -8.59
CA LYS A 41 -21.35 -2.08 -8.56
C LYS A 41 -22.49 -2.68 -9.41
N ALA A 42 -22.25 -3.73 -10.19
CA ALA A 42 -23.27 -4.35 -11.04
C ALA A 42 -23.32 -5.87 -10.80
N THR A 43 -24.49 -6.37 -10.39
CA THR A 43 -24.80 -7.77 -10.04
C THR A 43 -24.22 -8.82 -10.99
N ALA A 44 -23.62 -9.86 -10.41
CA ALA A 44 -22.81 -10.88 -11.08
C ALA A 44 -23.63 -11.98 -11.80
N LYS A 45 -23.23 -12.31 -13.03
CA LYS A 45 -23.63 -13.52 -13.76
C LYS A 45 -22.47 -14.52 -13.68
N ASN A 46 -22.73 -15.72 -13.17
CA ASN A 46 -21.75 -16.71 -12.67
C ASN A 46 -20.69 -17.26 -13.67
N ASN A 47 -20.71 -16.91 -14.96
CA ASN A 47 -19.71 -17.38 -15.93
C ASN A 47 -18.45 -16.50 -16.05
N GLY A 48 -18.39 -15.34 -15.37
CA GLY A 48 -17.27 -14.38 -15.51
C GLY A 48 -16.02 -14.69 -14.70
N LEU A 49 -16.14 -15.45 -13.60
CA LEU A 49 -15.07 -15.63 -12.61
C LEU A 49 -13.87 -16.42 -13.17
N ALA A 50 -14.13 -17.52 -13.89
CA ALA A 50 -13.06 -18.36 -14.46
C ALA A 50 -12.24 -17.64 -15.55
N ALA A 51 -12.88 -16.80 -16.37
CA ALA A 51 -12.21 -16.01 -17.40
C ALA A 51 -11.38 -14.86 -16.79
N GLU A 52 -11.90 -14.22 -15.73
CA GLU A 52 -11.19 -13.19 -14.97
C GLU A 52 -9.93 -13.74 -14.29
N ASP A 53 -10.01 -14.97 -13.75
CA ASP A 53 -8.90 -15.68 -13.13
C ASP A 53 -7.82 -16.06 -14.15
N SER A 54 -8.20 -16.49 -15.34
CA SER A 54 -7.24 -16.78 -16.41
C SER A 54 -6.53 -15.52 -16.90
N GLN A 55 -7.25 -14.40 -17.01
CA GLN A 55 -6.69 -13.13 -17.45
C GLN A 55 -5.68 -12.58 -16.44
N ILE A 56 -6.00 -12.59 -15.14
CA ILE A 56 -5.07 -12.08 -14.12
C ILE A 56 -3.84 -12.97 -13.98
N ARG A 57 -3.97 -14.30 -14.15
CA ARG A 57 -2.81 -15.21 -14.17
C ARG A 57 -1.87 -14.92 -15.34
N ALA A 58 -2.41 -14.62 -16.53
CA ALA A 58 -1.60 -14.23 -17.68
C ALA A 58 -0.84 -12.92 -17.43
N LEU A 59 -1.52 -11.92 -16.87
CA LEU A 59 -0.91 -10.64 -16.48
C LEU A 59 0.14 -10.84 -15.38
N ALA A 60 -0.15 -11.65 -14.36
CA ALA A 60 0.79 -11.98 -13.30
C ALA A 60 2.06 -12.60 -13.89
N LYS A 61 1.94 -13.60 -14.77
CA LYS A 61 3.10 -14.22 -15.45
C LYS A 61 3.93 -13.21 -16.23
N GLN A 62 3.29 -12.25 -16.89
CA GLN A 62 3.97 -11.22 -17.67
C GLN A 62 4.71 -10.19 -16.79
N PHE A 63 4.08 -9.70 -15.73
CA PHE A 63 4.55 -8.54 -14.97
C PHE A 63 5.27 -8.87 -13.66
N LEU A 64 5.08 -10.08 -13.11
CA LEU A 64 5.69 -10.46 -11.84
C LEU A 64 7.22 -10.33 -11.81
N PRO A 65 7.99 -10.64 -12.89
CA PRO A 65 9.44 -10.46 -12.88
C PRO A 65 9.87 -9.01 -12.63
N ILE A 66 9.29 -8.05 -13.35
CA ILE A 66 9.62 -6.63 -13.17
C ILE A 66 9.07 -6.08 -11.85
N LEU A 67 7.85 -6.46 -11.43
CA LEU A 67 7.31 -6.06 -10.13
C LEU A 67 8.23 -6.52 -8.99
N SER A 68 8.69 -7.77 -9.03
CA SER A 68 9.61 -8.32 -8.03
C SER A 68 10.96 -7.60 -8.01
N ARG A 69 11.48 -7.20 -9.18
CA ARG A 69 12.71 -6.41 -9.29
C ARG A 69 12.52 -5.00 -8.71
N LEU A 70 11.41 -4.34 -8.99
CA LEU A 70 11.08 -3.01 -8.46
C LEU A 70 10.88 -3.01 -6.94
N LEU A 71 10.21 -4.04 -6.39
CA LEU A 71 10.04 -4.19 -4.94
C LEU A 71 11.38 -4.29 -4.18
N LYS A 72 12.43 -4.79 -4.83
CA LYS A 72 13.79 -4.80 -4.29
C LYS A 72 14.53 -3.48 -4.56
N LEU A 73 14.40 -2.95 -5.76
CA LEU A 73 15.15 -1.78 -6.23
C LEU A 73 14.70 -0.47 -5.59
N CYS A 74 13.39 -0.19 -5.57
CA CYS A 74 12.86 1.08 -5.07
C CYS A 74 13.26 1.37 -3.61
N PRO A 75 13.13 0.43 -2.65
CA PRO A 75 13.58 0.67 -1.28
C PRO A 75 15.07 0.94 -1.16
N ASN A 76 15.90 0.39 -2.06
CA ASN A 76 17.35 0.58 -2.05
C ASN A 76 17.72 1.96 -2.57
N LEU A 77 17.12 2.40 -3.68
CA LEU A 77 17.33 3.75 -4.22
C LEU A 77 16.85 4.85 -3.25
N LEU A 78 15.86 4.53 -2.43
CA LEU A 78 15.30 5.42 -1.40
C LEU A 78 15.98 5.28 -0.03
N SER A 79 17.02 4.45 0.11
CA SER A 79 17.62 4.14 1.42
C SER A 79 18.39 5.28 2.06
N SER A 80 18.83 6.27 1.26
CA SER A 80 19.66 7.39 1.69
C SER A 80 18.91 8.71 1.52
N PRO A 81 18.21 9.21 2.57
CA PRO A 81 17.54 10.50 2.54
C PRO A 81 18.50 11.65 2.27
N SER A 82 18.06 12.61 1.46
CA SER A 82 18.79 13.84 1.19
C SER A 82 17.92 15.08 1.45
N THR A 83 18.56 16.16 1.87
CA THR A 83 17.95 17.49 1.99
C THR A 83 18.03 18.30 0.69
N ASP A 84 18.83 17.85 -0.27
CA ASP A 84 18.97 18.49 -1.58
C ASP A 84 17.64 18.51 -2.36
N ALA A 85 17.32 19.64 -2.96
CA ALA A 85 16.03 19.86 -3.62
C ALA A 85 15.84 18.95 -4.84
N ASP A 86 16.90 18.75 -5.62
CA ASP A 86 16.87 17.89 -6.80
C ASP A 86 16.75 16.42 -6.39
N ALA A 87 17.52 15.99 -5.39
CA ALA A 87 17.42 14.65 -4.82
C ALA A 87 16.02 14.37 -4.25
N ARG A 88 15.39 15.35 -3.58
CA ARG A 88 14.01 15.23 -3.08
C ARG A 88 13.00 15.13 -4.22
N SER A 89 13.19 15.89 -5.30
CA SER A 89 12.33 15.84 -6.48
C SER A 89 12.43 14.47 -7.18
N ARG A 90 13.65 13.94 -7.33
CA ARG A 90 13.88 12.58 -7.84
C ARG A 90 13.25 11.52 -6.94
N ALA A 91 13.42 11.64 -5.62
CA ALA A 91 12.83 10.72 -4.65
C ALA A 91 11.30 10.70 -4.74
N LEU A 92 10.66 11.85 -4.97
CA LEU A 92 9.20 11.93 -5.16
C LEU A 92 8.73 11.12 -6.38
N VAL A 93 9.48 11.14 -7.48
CA VAL A 93 9.21 10.29 -8.66
C VAL A 93 9.39 8.82 -8.31
N LEU A 94 10.46 8.46 -7.59
CA LEU A 94 10.69 7.08 -7.12
C LEU A 94 9.56 6.58 -6.21
N PHE A 95 9.08 7.42 -5.29
CA PHE A 95 7.95 7.08 -4.42
C PHE A 95 6.68 6.81 -5.22
N GLN A 96 6.38 7.62 -6.23
CA GLN A 96 5.22 7.41 -7.10
C GLN A 96 5.32 6.11 -7.91
N ILE A 97 6.52 5.77 -8.38
CA ILE A 97 6.77 4.49 -9.08
C ILE A 97 6.62 3.32 -8.10
N PHE A 98 7.11 3.46 -6.87
CA PHE A 98 6.99 2.43 -5.85
C PHE A 98 5.53 2.22 -5.44
N GLU A 99 4.76 3.28 -5.21
CA GLU A 99 3.31 3.22 -4.99
C GLU A 99 2.58 2.50 -6.11
N MET A 100 2.85 2.86 -7.36
CA MET A 100 2.26 2.21 -8.54
C MET A 100 2.63 0.73 -8.65
N THR A 101 3.89 0.39 -8.33
CA THR A 101 4.37 -0.99 -8.27
C THR A 101 3.57 -1.78 -7.23
N LEU A 102 3.34 -1.21 -6.05
CA LEU A 102 2.56 -1.84 -4.98
C LEU A 102 1.09 -2.00 -5.36
N ASP A 103 0.50 -1.05 -6.08
CA ASP A 103 -0.87 -1.15 -6.62
C ASP A 103 -0.98 -2.26 -7.67
N CYS A 104 0.03 -2.37 -8.55
CA CYS A 104 0.10 -3.43 -9.54
C CYS A 104 0.35 -4.80 -8.89
N PHE A 105 1.20 -4.86 -7.86
CA PHE A 105 1.48 -6.07 -7.11
C PHE A 105 0.25 -6.57 -6.35
N ASP A 106 -0.53 -5.67 -5.78
CA ASP A 106 -1.82 -5.97 -5.14
C ASP A 106 -2.84 -6.58 -6.11
N CYS A 107 -2.80 -6.17 -7.38
CA CYS A 107 -3.68 -6.70 -8.41
C CYS A 107 -3.40 -8.19 -8.70
N VAL A 108 -2.12 -8.58 -8.68
CA VAL A 108 -1.66 -9.94 -8.98
C VAL A 108 -1.47 -10.81 -7.74
N SER A 109 -1.47 -10.23 -6.54
CA SER A 109 -1.27 -10.95 -5.27
C SER A 109 -2.23 -12.13 -5.06
N PRO A 110 -3.50 -12.12 -5.52
CA PRO A 110 -4.38 -13.29 -5.39
C PRO A 110 -3.91 -14.51 -6.21
N CYS A 111 -2.97 -14.32 -7.13
CA CYS A 111 -2.37 -15.41 -7.92
C CYS A 111 -1.10 -15.99 -7.27
N LEU A 112 -0.68 -15.45 -6.13
CA LEU A 112 0.56 -15.81 -5.45
C LEU A 112 0.24 -16.48 -4.11
N ASP A 113 1.07 -17.44 -3.72
CA ASP A 113 1.01 -17.98 -2.37
C ASP A 113 1.63 -16.98 -1.38
N GLY A 114 0.94 -16.75 -0.25
CA GLY A 114 1.43 -15.84 0.77
C GLY A 114 0.38 -15.50 1.82
N LYS A 115 0.82 -14.83 2.89
CA LYS A 115 -0.12 -14.29 3.89
C LYS A 115 -0.98 -13.19 3.27
N PRO A 116 -2.25 -13.03 3.71
CA PRO A 116 -3.18 -12.07 3.13
C PRO A 116 -2.70 -10.61 3.19
N PHE A 117 -1.80 -10.28 4.13
CA PHE A 117 -1.24 -8.95 4.35
C PHE A 117 0.19 -8.76 3.80
N GLN A 118 0.71 -9.67 2.96
CA GLN A 118 2.08 -9.56 2.41
C GLN A 118 2.30 -8.28 1.60
N VAL A 119 1.29 -7.83 0.86
CA VAL A 119 1.36 -6.56 0.12
C VAL A 119 1.43 -5.38 1.08
N ASP A 120 0.70 -5.44 2.19
CA ASP A 120 0.67 -4.41 3.22
C ASP A 120 2.01 -4.28 3.95
N LEU A 121 2.74 -5.39 4.15
CA LEU A 121 4.14 -5.35 4.61
C LEU A 121 5.05 -4.56 3.65
N GLN A 122 4.91 -4.77 2.34
CA GLN A 122 5.69 -4.01 1.35
C GLN A 122 5.28 -2.54 1.29
N ARG A 123 3.98 -2.23 1.46
CA ARG A 123 3.50 -0.86 1.59
C ARG A 123 4.02 -0.18 2.86
N TYR A 124 4.16 -0.92 3.95
CA TYR A 124 4.75 -0.37 5.16
C TYR A 124 6.25 -0.04 4.97
N ARG A 125 6.99 -0.82 4.19
CA ARG A 125 8.37 -0.45 3.79
C ARG A 125 8.41 0.88 3.03
N LEU A 126 7.42 1.16 2.19
CA LEU A 126 7.26 2.48 1.55
C LEU A 126 7.04 3.59 2.61
N VAL A 127 6.19 3.37 3.62
CA VAL A 127 5.98 4.30 4.74
C VAL A 127 7.30 4.64 5.43
N LEU A 128 8.10 3.64 5.78
CA LEU A 128 9.40 3.84 6.44
C LEU A 128 10.35 4.69 5.58
N ARG A 129 10.34 4.49 4.26
CA ARG A 129 11.13 5.32 3.34
C ARG A 129 10.60 6.75 3.28
N LEU A 130 9.29 6.96 3.19
CA LEU A 130 8.68 8.29 3.22
C LEU A 130 9.02 9.04 4.53
N GLU A 131 8.99 8.35 5.67
CA GLU A 131 9.40 8.89 6.97
C GLU A 131 10.86 9.33 6.97
N GLY A 132 11.78 8.48 6.48
CA GLY A 132 13.20 8.82 6.37
C GLY A 132 13.44 10.07 5.53
N TRP A 133 12.68 10.24 4.44
CA TRP A 133 12.71 11.41 3.57
C TRP A 133 11.86 12.59 4.08
N LYS A 134 11.27 12.50 5.27
CA LYS A 134 10.45 13.55 5.90
C LYS A 134 9.17 13.90 5.14
N PHE A 135 8.67 13.01 4.29
CA PHE A 135 7.36 13.14 3.65
C PHE A 135 6.25 12.65 4.60
N HIS A 136 6.15 13.27 5.78
CA HIS A 136 5.32 12.80 6.89
C HIS A 136 3.83 12.71 6.54
N ASP A 137 3.29 13.67 5.79
CA ASP A 137 1.89 13.62 5.37
C ASP A 137 1.62 12.48 4.40
N ASN A 138 2.53 12.19 3.47
CA ASN A 138 2.41 11.06 2.55
C ASN A 138 2.53 9.73 3.30
N ALA A 139 3.50 9.61 4.21
CA ALA A 139 3.66 8.43 5.06
C ALA A 139 2.38 8.16 5.87
N ARG A 140 1.81 9.19 6.51
CA ARG A 140 0.55 9.07 7.27
C ARG A 140 -0.63 8.63 6.39
N LYS A 141 -0.77 9.22 5.20
CA LYS A 141 -1.81 8.80 4.23
C LYS A 141 -1.67 7.32 3.87
N GLN A 142 -0.44 6.85 3.62
CA GLN A 142 -0.16 5.45 3.34
C GLN A 142 -0.49 4.56 4.56
N CYS A 143 -0.18 4.98 5.79
CA CYS A 143 -0.58 4.24 6.99
C CYS A 143 -2.09 4.01 7.05
N TYR A 144 -2.90 5.06 6.90
CA TYR A 144 -4.37 4.93 6.92
C TYR A 144 -4.90 4.07 5.77
N LEU A 145 -4.28 4.17 4.58
CA LEU A 145 -4.62 3.30 3.46
C LEU A 145 -4.35 1.82 3.79
N ILE A 146 -3.22 1.52 4.45
CA ILE A 146 -2.90 0.16 4.88
C ILE A 146 -3.91 -0.33 5.94
N LEU A 147 -4.22 0.48 6.96
CA LEU A 147 -5.21 0.10 7.98
C LEU A 147 -6.59 -0.17 7.38
N GLY A 148 -7.06 0.69 6.48
CA GLY A 148 -8.33 0.50 5.78
C GLY A 148 -8.33 -0.77 4.93
N ARG A 149 -7.21 -1.10 4.29
CA ARG A 149 -7.04 -2.36 3.56
C ARG A 149 -7.11 -3.54 4.52
N LEU A 150 -6.27 -3.60 5.55
CA LEU A 150 -6.25 -4.70 6.52
C LEU A 150 -7.63 -4.95 7.12
N ARG A 151 -8.34 -3.88 7.50
CA ARG A 151 -9.74 -3.96 7.93
C ARG A 151 -10.62 -4.68 6.92
N SER A 152 -10.51 -4.33 5.63
CA SER A 152 -11.38 -4.84 4.56
C SER A 152 -11.13 -6.28 4.10
N HIS A 153 -9.95 -6.85 4.31
CA HIS A 153 -9.63 -8.19 3.78
C HIS A 153 -9.04 -9.16 4.80
N VAL A 154 -8.57 -8.66 5.96
CA VAL A 154 -8.09 -9.51 7.06
C VAL A 154 -9.13 -9.59 8.18
N PHE A 155 -9.79 -8.47 8.51
CA PHE A 155 -10.70 -8.40 9.66
C PHE A 155 -12.20 -8.39 9.30
N SER A 156 -12.57 -8.33 8.01
CA SER A 156 -13.96 -8.17 7.54
C SER A 156 -14.94 -9.27 7.95
N SER A 157 -14.48 -10.46 8.32
CA SER A 157 -15.37 -11.54 8.78
C SER A 157 -15.75 -11.45 10.25
N GLU A 158 -15.07 -10.60 11.03
CA GLU A 158 -15.17 -10.55 12.49
C GLU A 158 -15.73 -9.23 13.03
N ILE A 159 -15.95 -8.26 12.14
CA ILE A 159 -16.61 -6.99 12.45
C ILE A 159 -18.07 -7.16 12.04
N GLU A 160 -18.98 -7.31 13.02
CA GLU A 160 -20.42 -7.31 12.73
C GLU A 160 -20.81 -6.03 11.95
N PRO A 161 -21.78 -6.10 11.03
CA PRO A 161 -22.28 -4.92 10.34
C PRO A 161 -23.05 -4.06 11.34
N MET A 162 -22.34 -3.17 12.04
CA MET A 162 -22.94 -2.08 12.79
C MET A 162 -23.70 -1.19 11.80
N GLY A 163 -25.00 -1.04 12.05
CA GLY A 163 -25.85 -0.12 11.32
C GLY A 163 -25.30 1.30 11.38
N SER A 164 -25.48 2.03 10.27
CA SER A 164 -25.12 3.44 10.04
C SER A 164 -23.64 3.81 10.24
N GLU A 165 -23.05 4.29 9.15
CA GLU A 165 -21.85 5.12 9.11
C GLU A 165 -21.94 6.22 10.19
N GLU A 166 -21.06 6.19 11.21
CA GLU A 166 -20.19 7.32 11.63
C GLU A 166 -19.55 7.16 13.03
N ASP A 167 -20.06 6.36 13.96
CA ASP A 167 -19.71 6.57 15.39
C ASP A 167 -19.03 5.43 16.16
N SER A 168 -18.55 4.34 15.51
CA SER A 168 -17.71 3.36 16.22
C SER A 168 -16.34 3.20 15.57
N PRO A 169 -15.26 3.58 16.28
CA PRO A 169 -13.94 3.70 15.69
C PRO A 169 -13.09 2.44 15.86
N SER A 170 -13.69 1.30 16.22
CA SER A 170 -12.99 0.01 16.31
C SER A 170 -12.47 -0.41 14.94
N LEU A 171 -11.17 -0.25 14.72
CA LEU A 171 -10.50 -0.62 13.48
C LEU A 171 -10.13 -2.10 13.49
N PHE A 172 -10.01 -2.70 14.67
CA PHE A 172 -9.67 -4.10 14.87
C PHE A 172 -10.72 -4.79 15.76
N PRO A 173 -11.01 -6.08 15.51
CA PRO A 173 -11.79 -6.88 16.44
C PRO A 173 -10.96 -7.17 17.71
N ASP A 174 -11.61 -7.27 18.88
CA ASP A 174 -10.94 -7.57 20.17
C ASP A 174 -10.09 -8.84 20.13
N LYS A 175 -10.43 -9.78 19.23
CA LYS A 175 -9.72 -11.05 19.02
C LYS A 175 -8.51 -10.95 18.09
N ALA A 176 -8.23 -9.80 17.46
CA ALA A 176 -7.05 -9.62 16.62
C ALA A 176 -5.72 -9.80 17.40
N ALA A 177 -5.77 -9.75 18.74
CA ALA A 177 -4.69 -10.17 19.63
C ALA A 177 -4.22 -11.63 19.41
N THR A 178 -5.06 -12.47 18.81
CA THR A 178 -4.79 -13.89 18.54
C THR A 178 -4.44 -14.20 17.08
N CYS A 179 -4.44 -13.20 16.19
CA CYS A 179 -4.53 -13.44 14.73
C CYS A 179 -3.22 -13.84 14.03
N ASP A 180 -2.08 -13.22 14.31
CA ASP A 180 -0.75 -13.59 13.79
C ASP A 180 0.25 -12.59 14.41
N PRO A 181 1.33 -13.02 15.08
CA PRO A 181 2.31 -12.09 15.67
C PRO A 181 2.90 -11.09 14.67
N GLU A 182 3.10 -11.49 13.40
CA GLU A 182 3.62 -10.62 12.35
C GLU A 182 2.59 -9.55 11.94
N LEU A 183 1.31 -9.92 11.92
CA LEU A 183 0.21 -8.98 11.66
C LEU A 183 0.06 -7.98 12.80
N ALA A 184 0.09 -8.46 14.06
CA ALA A 184 0.00 -7.61 15.23
C ALA A 184 1.15 -6.59 15.26
N LEU A 185 2.39 -7.05 15.03
CA LEU A 185 3.56 -6.17 14.93
C LEU A 185 3.42 -5.15 13.80
N LEU A 186 2.96 -5.56 12.62
CA LEU A 186 2.72 -4.66 11.50
C LEU A 186 1.73 -3.55 11.89
N VAL A 187 0.61 -3.90 12.52
CA VAL A 187 -0.40 -2.91 12.91
C VAL A 187 0.14 -1.94 13.97
N VAL A 188 0.81 -2.46 15.00
CA VAL A 188 1.47 -1.63 16.03
C VAL A 188 2.44 -0.64 15.39
N GLU A 189 3.27 -1.09 14.47
CA GLU A 189 4.25 -0.25 13.78
C GLU A 189 3.60 0.79 12.86
N ILE A 190 2.47 0.46 12.21
CA ILE A 190 1.68 1.42 11.45
C ILE A 190 1.11 2.51 12.37
N VAL A 191 0.55 2.15 13.52
CA VAL A 191 0.02 3.11 14.50
C VAL A 191 1.14 4.00 15.06
N ALA A 192 2.28 3.41 15.41
CA ALA A 192 3.45 4.17 15.84
C ALA A 192 3.93 5.15 14.75
N SER A 193 3.92 4.74 13.48
CA SER A 193 4.21 5.60 12.33
C SER A 193 3.22 6.75 12.17
N ILE A 194 1.91 6.52 12.39
CA ILE A 194 0.90 7.60 12.38
C ILE A 194 1.23 8.63 13.46
N VAL A 195 1.48 8.19 14.70
CA VAL A 195 1.85 9.06 15.82
C VAL A 195 3.10 9.88 15.47
N ARG A 196 4.17 9.21 15.01
CA ARG A 196 5.44 9.87 14.62
C ARG A 196 5.22 10.90 13.52
N CYS A 197 4.48 10.57 12.47
CA CYS A 197 4.22 11.47 11.35
C CYS A 197 3.35 12.65 11.75
N THR A 198 2.28 12.44 12.54
CA THR A 198 1.40 13.52 13.01
C THR A 198 2.14 14.53 13.88
N PHE A 199 2.98 14.03 14.78
CA PHE A 199 3.85 14.89 15.59
C PHE A 199 4.86 15.65 14.72
N LYS A 200 5.59 14.96 13.84
CA LYS A 200 6.64 15.59 13.01
C LYS A 200 6.10 16.54 11.94
N SER A 201 4.89 16.30 11.43
CA SER A 201 4.20 17.20 10.50
C SER A 201 3.59 18.42 11.21
N LYS A 202 3.65 18.47 12.55
CA LYS A 202 3.00 19.50 13.39
C LYS A 202 1.52 19.67 13.05
N CYS A 203 0.82 18.55 12.89
CA CYS A 203 -0.62 18.57 12.59
C CYS A 203 -1.37 19.30 13.71
N LYS A 204 -2.29 20.20 13.32
CA LYS A 204 -3.10 21.01 14.26
C LYS A 204 -4.56 20.55 14.33
N GLU A 205 -4.92 19.52 13.58
CA GLU A 205 -6.29 19.04 13.52
C GLU A 205 -6.59 18.19 14.76
N MET A 206 -7.41 18.70 15.67
CA MET A 206 -7.78 17.99 16.90
C MET A 206 -8.38 16.61 16.62
N LYS A 207 -9.24 16.52 15.59
CA LYS A 207 -9.84 15.25 15.13
C LYS A 207 -8.81 14.18 14.76
N GLU A 208 -7.60 14.58 14.37
CA GLU A 208 -6.53 13.64 14.06
C GLU A 208 -5.95 13.01 15.34
N TYR A 209 -5.84 13.78 16.41
CA TYR A 209 -5.40 13.27 17.71
C TYR A 209 -6.45 12.35 18.34
N ASP A 210 -7.74 12.65 18.19
CA ASP A 210 -8.82 11.78 18.67
C ASP A 210 -8.74 10.39 18.01
N LYS A 211 -8.54 10.34 16.69
CA LYS A 211 -8.34 9.08 15.94
C LYS A 211 -7.11 8.32 16.42
N ILE A 212 -6.02 9.03 16.71
CA ILE A 212 -4.77 8.43 17.20
C ILE A 212 -4.97 7.83 18.59
N LEU A 213 -5.66 8.50 19.50
CA LEU A 213 -5.94 7.99 20.84
C LEU A 213 -6.70 6.66 20.77
N ILE A 214 -7.75 6.62 19.95
CA ILE A 214 -8.53 5.41 19.72
C ILE A 214 -7.65 4.29 19.15
N LEU A 215 -6.80 4.59 18.17
CA LEU A 215 -5.88 3.63 17.58
C LEU A 215 -4.91 3.06 18.62
N ILE A 216 -4.36 3.91 19.49
CA ILE A 216 -3.46 3.51 20.57
C ILE A 216 -4.19 2.59 21.55
N GLU A 217 -5.38 2.96 21.98
CA GLU A 217 -6.21 2.15 22.89
C GLU A 217 -6.45 0.75 22.33
N GLN A 218 -6.71 0.63 21.02
CA GLN A 218 -6.96 -0.66 20.36
C GLN A 218 -5.72 -1.54 20.22
N VAL A 219 -4.55 -0.96 19.98
CA VAL A 219 -3.31 -1.74 19.85
C VAL A 219 -2.60 -1.95 21.18
N CYS A 220 -3.00 -1.24 22.25
CA CYS A 220 -2.39 -1.36 23.57
C CYS A 220 -2.38 -2.80 24.12
N PRO A 221 -3.39 -3.66 23.88
CA PRO A 221 -3.33 -5.06 24.28
C PRO A 221 -2.26 -5.90 23.57
N TRP A 222 -1.64 -5.39 22.51
CA TRP A 222 -0.62 -6.09 21.70
C TRP A 222 0.82 -5.60 21.95
N LEU A 223 0.97 -4.60 22.83
CA LEU A 223 2.26 -4.06 23.28
C LEU A 223 2.77 -4.83 24.49
#